data_AF-A0A7K0ZSI3-F1
#
_entry.id   AF-A0A7K0ZSI3-F1
#
_cell.length_a   1.000
_cell.length_b   1.000
_cell.length_c   1.000
_cell.angle_alpha   90.00
_cell.angle_beta   90.00
_cell.angle_gamma   90.00
#
_symmetry.space_group_name_H-M   'P 1'
#
loop_
_entity.id
_entity.type
_entity.pdbx_description
1 polymer ?
#
loop_
_entity_poly.entity_id
_entity_poly.type
_entity_poly.pdbx_seq_one_letter_code
_entity_poly.pdbx_strand_id
1 'polypeptide(L)'
;MPNVWVIAVAVSIMGIAGTTWNVVTVSLRQRIIPAELFGRVNSVYRFLGTGSIALGAIAGGQIAYRFGIRAPYLASVIVGLSSLAIGGPRLYKEVQRYIAPEETPAPPSIT
;
A
#
# COMPACT_ATOMS: atom_id res chain seq x y z
N MET A 1 -28.25 5.59 -13.01
CA MET A 1 -27.48 4.77 -13.98
C MET A 1 -26.00 4.92 -13.63
N PRO A 2 -25.21 3.84 -13.53
CA PRO A 2 -23.75 3.95 -13.39
C PRO A 2 -23.19 4.74 -14.58
N ASN A 3 -22.40 5.78 -14.33
CA ASN A 3 -21.78 6.58 -15.39
C ASN A 3 -20.46 5.93 -15.79
N VAL A 4 -20.37 5.45 -17.04
CA VAL A 4 -19.18 4.80 -17.61
C VAL A 4 -17.92 5.63 -17.41
N TRP A 5 -18.02 6.96 -17.54
CA TRP A 5 -16.87 7.85 -17.35
C TRP A 5 -16.34 7.84 -15.91
N VAL A 6 -17.23 7.76 -14.92
CA VAL A 6 -16.84 7.69 -13.50
C VAL A 6 -16.09 6.39 -13.23
N ILE A 7 -16.56 5.28 -13.78
CA ILE A 7 -15.90 3.98 -13.64
C ILE A 7 -14.53 3.99 -14.34
N ALA A 8 -14.46 4.52 -15.57
CA ALA A 8 -13.22 4.60 -16.34
C ALA A 8 -12.14 5.42 -15.62
N VAL A 9 -12.52 6.57 -15.05
CA VAL A 9 -11.62 7.42 -14.26
C VAL A 9 -11.19 6.69 -12.98
N ALA A 10 -12.12 6.09 -12.25
CA ALA A 10 -11.82 5.38 -11.01
C ALA A 10 -10.86 4.20 -11.22
N VAL A 11 -11.09 3.38 -12.26
CA VAL A 11 -10.22 2.25 -12.60
C VAL A 11 -8.85 2.73 -13.07
N SER A 12 -8.78 3.80 -13.86
CA SER A 12 -7.51 4.41 -14.29
C SER A 12 -6.68 4.88 -13.09
N ILE A 13 -7.29 5.61 -12.15
CA ILE A 13 -6.63 6.08 -10.92
C ILE A 13 -6.15 4.88 -10.11
N MET A 14 -6.99 3.85 -9.94
CA MET A 14 -6.62 2.64 -9.20
C MET A 14 -5.45 1.89 -9.86
N GLY A 15 -5.42 1.81 -11.19
CA GLY A 15 -4.33 1.19 -11.95
C GLY A 15 -3.01 1.94 -11.80
N ILE A 16 -3.03 3.27 -11.91
CA ILE A 16 -1.84 4.11 -11.71
C ILE A 16 -1.34 3.95 -10.27
N ALA A 17 -2.20 4.14 -9.28
CA ALA A 17 -1.84 4.02 -7.87
C ALA A 17 -1.29 2.61 -7.53
N GLY A 18 -1.93 1.56 -8.03
CA GLY A 18 -1.51 0.18 -7.84
C GLY A 18 -0.15 -0.11 -8.50
N THR A 19 0.11 0.44 -9.68
CA THR A 19 1.40 0.27 -10.37
C THR A 19 2.51 0.99 -9.62
N THR A 20 2.30 2.25 -9.23
CA THR A 20 3.25 3.03 -8.42
C THR A 20 3.56 2.31 -7.10
N TRP A 21 2.53 1.82 -6.40
CA TRP A 21 2.70 1.03 -5.19
C TRP A 21 3.57 -0.22 -5.41
N ASN A 22 3.32 -0.97 -6.48
CA ASN A 22 4.10 -2.16 -6.79
C ASN A 22 5.58 -1.84 -7.05
N VAL A 23 5.86 -0.82 -7.86
CA VAL A 23 7.24 -0.42 -8.16
C VAL A 23 7.96 -0.01 -6.88
N VAL A 24 7.37 0.90 -6.09
CA VAL A 24 7.98 1.38 -4.85
C VAL A 24 8.23 0.26 -3.85
N THR A 25 7.24 -0.61 -3.61
CA THR A 25 7.37 -1.69 -2.62
C THR A 25 8.37 -2.76 -3.02
N VAL A 26 8.42 -3.11 -4.31
CA VAL A 26 9.41 -4.07 -4.82
C VAL A 26 10.81 -3.48 -4.73
N SER A 27 11.02 -2.24 -5.20
CA SER A 27 12.32 -1.57 -5.15
C SER A 27 12.82 -1.38 -3.72
N LEU A 28 11.93 -1.03 -2.79
CA LEU A 28 12.29 -0.91 -1.37
C LEU A 28 12.76 -2.26 -0.80
N ARG A 29 12.01 -3.34 -1.06
CA ARG A 29 12.38 -4.70 -0.62
C ARG A 29 13.71 -5.15 -1.20
N GLN A 30 13.99 -4.82 -2.46
CA GLN A 30 15.29 -5.12 -3.09
C GLN A 30 16.46 -4.41 -2.40
N ARG A 31 16.24 -3.21 -1.85
CA ARG A 31 17.27 -2.45 -1.13
C ARG A 31 17.52 -2.94 0.28
N ILE A 32 16.45 -3.31 1.01
CA ILE A 32 16.55 -3.59 2.45
C ILE A 32 16.71 -5.07 2.78
N ILE A 33 16.33 -5.99 1.88
CA ILE A 33 16.35 -7.44 2.16
C ILE A 33 17.61 -8.06 1.55
N PRO A 34 18.41 -8.81 2.34
CA PRO A 34 19.55 -9.58 1.84
C PRO A 34 19.13 -10.58 0.75
N ALA A 35 19.97 -10.76 -0.28
CA ALA A 35 19.65 -11.56 -1.46
C ALA A 35 19.25 -13.01 -1.12
N GLU A 36 19.91 -13.62 -0.14
CA GLU A 36 19.64 -14.98 0.34
C GLU A 36 18.26 -15.15 1.01
N LEU A 37 17.68 -14.08 1.58
CA LEU A 37 16.36 -14.11 2.22
C LEU A 37 15.25 -13.60 1.30
N PHE A 38 15.59 -13.02 0.15
CA PHE A 38 14.63 -12.35 -0.73
C PHE A 38 13.48 -13.27 -1.16
N GLY A 39 13.77 -14.51 -1.54
CA GLY A 39 12.75 -15.50 -1.91
C GLY A 39 11.79 -15.86 -0.77
N ARG A 40 12.30 -16.00 0.45
CA ARG A 40 11.49 -16.30 1.65
C ARG A 40 10.59 -15.13 2.01
N VAL A 41 11.13 -13.91 2.05
CA VAL A 41 10.35 -12.72 2.39
C VAL A 41 9.29 -12.43 1.33
N ASN A 42 9.63 -12.59 0.04
CA ASN A 42 8.67 -12.41 -1.04
C ASN A 42 7.53 -13.43 -0.97
N SER A 43 7.82 -14.67 -0.59
CA SER A 43 6.78 -15.71 -0.42
C SER A 43 5.83 -15.37 0.72
N VAL A 44 6.35 -14.94 1.88
CA VAL A 44 5.51 -14.50 3.01
C VAL A 44 4.70 -13.27 2.64
N TYR A 45 5.31 -12.29 1.97
CA TYR A 45 4.59 -11.10 1.49
C TYR A 45 3.45 -11.46 0.54
N ARG A 46 3.68 -12.36 -0.42
CA ARG A 46 2.63 -12.83 -1.33
C ARG A 46 1.56 -13.60 -0.57
N PHE A 47 1.92 -14.52 0.32
CA PHE A 47 0.96 -15.27 1.13
C PHE A 47 0.05 -14.35 1.94
N LEU A 48 0.62 -13.37 2.65
CA LEU A 48 -0.17 -12.40 3.41
C LEU A 48 -0.98 -11.49 2.50
N GLY A 49 -0.39 -10.98 1.42
CA GLY A 49 -1.05 -10.11 0.46
C GLY A 49 -2.23 -10.78 -0.23
N THR A 50 -2.00 -11.93 -0.89
CA THR A 50 -3.05 -12.66 -1.60
C THR A 50 -3.98 -13.42 -0.65
N GLY A 51 -3.48 -13.92 0.48
CA GLY A 51 -4.30 -14.61 1.48
C GLY A 51 -5.32 -13.67 2.13
N SER A 52 -4.95 -12.41 2.35
CA SER A 52 -5.87 -11.40 2.87
C SER A 52 -7.01 -11.07 1.90
N ILE A 53 -6.82 -11.30 0.58
CA ILE A 53 -7.90 -11.12 -0.41
C ILE A 53 -9.05 -12.07 -0.13
N ALA A 54 -8.78 -13.32 0.24
CA ALA A 54 -9.83 -14.29 0.57
C ALA A 54 -10.67 -13.82 1.76
N LEU A 55 -10.02 -13.30 2.81
CA LEU A 55 -10.70 -12.74 3.97
C LEU A 55 -11.55 -11.52 3.59
N GLY A 56 -11.00 -10.61 2.78
CA GLY A 56 -11.72 -9.46 2.26
C GLY A 56 -12.92 -9.84 1.39
N ALA A 57 -12.80 -10.91 0.58
CA ALA A 57 -13.88 -11.42 -0.25
C ALA A 57 -15.02 -12.01 0.60
N ILE A 58 -14.71 -12.77 1.65
CA ILE A 58 -15.70 -13.30 2.59
C ILE A 58 -16.42 -12.14 3.30
N ALA A 59 -15.67 -11.19 3.87
CA ALA A 59 -16.24 -10.04 4.56
C ALA A 59 -17.10 -9.17 3.62
N GLY A 60 -16.58 -8.85 2.43
CA GLY A 60 -17.29 -8.08 1.41
C GLY A 60 -18.55 -8.79 0.92
N GLY A 61 -18.50 -10.10 0.72
CA GLY A 61 -19.66 -10.91 0.35
C GLY A 61 -20.74 -10.92 1.42
N GLN A 62 -20.36 -11.04 2.70
CA GLN A 62 -21.31 -10.96 3.82
C GLN A 62 -21.95 -9.57 3.95
N ILE A 63 -21.17 -8.50 3.75
CA ILE A 63 -21.68 -7.13 3.72
C ILE A 63 -22.66 -6.96 2.55
N ALA A 64 -22.30 -7.46 1.37
CA ALA A 64 -23.16 -7.41 0.17
C ALA A 64 -24.47 -8.18 0.39
N TYR A 65 -24.42 -9.33 1.05
CA TYR A 65 -25.58 -10.16 1.34
C TYR A 65 -26.57 -9.46 2.29
N ARG A 66 -26.07 -8.78 3.33
CA ARG A 66 -26.93 -8.13 4.35
C ARG A 66 -27.39 -6.72 3.97
N PHE A 67 -26.55 -5.94 3.30
CA PHE A 67 -26.76 -4.51 3.07
C PHE A 67 -26.83 -4.14 1.58
N GLY A 68 -26.76 -5.13 0.69
CA GLY A 68 -26.81 -4.95 -0.76
C GLY A 68 -25.46 -4.67 -1.40
N ILE A 69 -25.40 -4.79 -2.73
CA ILE A 69 -24.16 -4.78 -3.53
C ILE A 69 -23.39 -3.44 -3.47
N ARG A 70 -24.02 -2.35 -3.03
CA ARG A 70 -23.38 -1.03 -2.91
C ARG A 70 -22.62 -0.85 -1.59
N ALA A 71 -23.03 -1.55 -0.53
CA ALA A 71 -22.45 -1.39 0.80
C ALA A 71 -20.95 -1.77 0.90
N PRO A 72 -20.45 -2.81 0.21
CA PRO A 72 -19.02 -3.13 0.22
C PRO A 72 -18.12 -1.99 -0.30
N TYR A 73 -18.61 -1.21 -1.27
CA TYR A 73 -17.86 -0.05 -1.80
C TYR A 73 -17.74 1.07 -0.78
N LEU A 74 -18.79 1.33 0.01
CA LEU A 74 -18.71 2.32 1.08
C LEU A 74 -17.83 1.83 2.23
N ALA A 75 -17.93 0.54 2.57
CA ALA A 75 -17.09 -0.09 3.58
C ALA A 75 -15.60 -0.01 3.19
N SER A 76 -15.25 -0.26 1.92
CA SER A 76 -13.85 -0.17 1.46
C SER A 76 -13.31 1.26 1.51
N VAL A 77 -14.14 2.27 1.22
CA VAL A 77 -13.76 3.69 1.40
C VAL A 77 -13.47 4.00 2.87
N ILE A 78 -14.34 3.58 3.79
CA ILE A 78 -14.14 3.82 5.23
C ILE A 78 -12.85 3.16 5.72
N VAL A 79 -12.62 1.89 5.34
CA VAL A 79 -11.42 1.14 5.71
C VAL A 79 -10.16 1.80 5.10
N GLY A 80 -10.22 2.21 3.84
CA GLY A 80 -9.13 2.90 3.15
C GLY A 80 -8.78 4.24 3.80
N LEU A 81 -9.78 5.08 4.09
CA LEU A 81 -9.59 6.36 4.77
C LEU A 81 -9.07 6.17 6.20
N SER A 82 -9.56 5.19 6.93
CA SER A 82 -9.07 4.86 8.27
C SER A 82 -7.61 4.41 8.23
N SER A 83 -7.26 3.57 7.24
CA SER A 83 -5.89 3.11 7.02
C SER A 83 -4.95 4.26 6.67
N LEU A 84 -5.40 5.23 5.86
CA LEU A 84 -4.62 6.42 5.52
C LEU A 84 -4.48 7.38 6.71
N ALA A 85 -5.57 7.64 7.44
CA ALA A 85 -5.58 8.53 8.59
C ALA A 85 -4.67 8.02 9.73
N ILE A 86 -4.63 6.70 9.93
CA ILE A 86 -3.81 6.06 10.98
C ILE A 86 -2.38 5.80 10.47
N GLY A 87 -2.25 5.24 9.27
CA GLY A 87 -0.98 4.79 8.70
C GLY A 87 -0.15 5.92 8.10
N GLY A 88 -0.78 6.92 7.47
CA GLY A 88 -0.10 8.03 6.80
C GLY A 88 0.83 8.82 7.74
N PRO A 89 0.35 9.31 8.90
CA PRO A 89 1.21 10.03 9.85
C PRO A 89 2.35 9.17 10.41
N ARG A 90 2.11 7.86 10.61
CA ARG A 90 3.14 6.93 11.10
C ARG A 90 4.21 6.69 10.06
N LEU A 91 3.82 6.42 8.83
CA LEU A 91 4.75 6.21 7.73
C LEU A 91 5.56 7.47 7.44
N TYR A 92 4.92 8.64 7.43
CA TYR A 92 5.62 9.91 7.24
C TYR A 92 6.70 10.14 8.30
N LYS A 93 6.37 9.91 9.58
CA LYS A 93 7.35 10.00 10.68
C LYS A 93 8.50 9.01 10.52
N GLU A 94 8.21 7.78 10.11
CA GLU A 94 9.24 6.75 9.97
C GLU A 94 10.16 7.03 8.78
N VAL A 95 9.59 7.43 7.64
CA VAL A 95 10.37 7.87 6.46
C VAL A 95 11.29 9.04 6.82
N GLN A 96 10.80 10.02 7.58
CA GLN A 96 11.62 11.15 8.05
C GLN A 96 12.77 10.70 8.97
N ARG A 97 12.59 9.66 9.79
CA ARG A 97 13.68 9.09 10.61
C ARG A 97 14.74 8.39 9.77
N TYR A 98 14.33 7.64 8.74
CA TYR A 98 15.25 6.91 7.87
C TYR A 98 15.97 7.81 6.85
N ILE A 99 15.36 8.93 6.44
CA ILE A 99 15.94 9.92 5.52
C ILE A 99 16.61 11.09 6.29
N ALA A 100 16.62 11.06 7.63
CA ALA A 100 17.34 12.07 8.42
C ALA A 100 18.74 12.25 7.81
N PRO A 101 19.13 13.48 7.44
CA PRO A 101 20.30 13.71 6.61
C PRO A 101 21.47 13.01 7.28
N GLU A 102 22.12 12.08 6.59
CA GLU A 102 23.51 11.79 6.90
C GLU A 102 24.17 13.16 6.97
N GLU A 103 24.63 13.55 8.15
CA GLU A 103 25.56 14.66 8.27
C GLU A 103 26.74 14.23 7.40
N THR A 104 26.73 14.62 6.12
CA THR A 104 27.88 14.50 5.25
C THR A 104 29.01 15.12 6.06
N PRO A 105 30.00 14.34 6.52
CA PRO A 105 31.07 14.89 7.33
C PRO A 105 31.63 16.07 6.55
N ALA A 106 31.66 17.25 7.17
CA ALA A 106 32.15 18.45 6.51
C ALA A 106 33.48 18.08 5.83
N PRO A 107 33.63 18.35 4.52
CA PRO A 107 34.88 18.01 3.84
C PRO A 107 36.02 18.57 4.67
N PRO A 108 37.08 17.78 4.94
CA PRO A 108 38.14 18.18 5.85
C PRO A 108 38.60 19.57 5.46
N SER A 109 38.46 20.53 6.38
CA SER A 109 38.89 21.90 6.16
C SER A 109 40.37 21.85 5.82
N ILE A 110 40.71 22.16 4.58
CA ILE A 110 42.10 22.32 4.16
C ILE A 110 42.56 23.62 4.82
N THR A 111 43.04 23.50 6.05
CA THR A 111 43.73 24.56 6.80
C THR A 111 44.93 23.93 7.48
#